data_AF-A0AA91JNN4-F1
#
_entry.id   AF-A0AA91JNN4-F1
#
_cell.length_a   1.000
_cell.length_b   1.000
_cell.length_c   1.000
_cell.angle_alpha   90.00
_cell.angle_beta   90.00
_cell.angle_gamma   90.00
#
_symmetry.space_group_name_H-M   'P 1'
#
loop_
_entity.id
_entity.type
_entity.pdbx_description
1 polymer ?
#
loop_
_entity_poly.entity_id
_entity_poly.type
_entity_poly.pdbx_seq_one_letter_code
_entity_poly.pdbx_strand_id
1 'polypeptide(L)'
;MRNLAKERQKKYDSVTHYLTANGGSQVTLTFTQFDELLFPHSGLPKTARTDVDWWANDHKHPEKGAYGWLNASYQVVQVNLEKEYVVFNKLLKSNWLF
;
A
#
# COMPACT_ATOMS: atom_id res chain seq x y z
N MET A 1 -17.30 -27.91 11.40
CA MET A 1 -17.39 -26.51 10.95
C MET A 1 -16.09 -25.83 11.30
N ARG A 2 -15.29 -25.38 10.32
CA ARG A 2 -14.01 -24.73 10.59
C ARG A 2 -14.29 -23.41 11.29
N ASN A 3 -13.94 -23.31 12.57
CA ASN A 3 -13.88 -22.05 13.28
C ASN A 3 -12.66 -21.30 12.71
N LEU A 4 -12.90 -20.58 11.60
CA LEU A 4 -11.95 -19.61 11.09
C LEU A 4 -11.93 -18.50 12.13
N ALA A 5 -11.04 -18.65 13.12
CA ALA A 5 -10.61 -17.55 13.97
C ALA A 5 -10.39 -16.38 13.03
N LYS A 6 -11.29 -15.40 13.13
CA LYS A 6 -11.40 -14.24 12.27
C LYS A 6 -10.02 -13.57 12.26
N GLU A 7 -9.17 -13.91 11.28
CA GLU A 7 -7.83 -13.36 11.20
C GLU A 7 -8.00 -11.86 11.22
N ARG A 8 -7.34 -11.22 12.18
CA ARG A 8 -7.50 -9.79 12.42
C ARG A 8 -6.94 -9.09 11.20
N GLN A 9 -7.81 -8.64 10.30
CA GLN A 9 -7.42 -7.92 9.09
C GLN A 9 -6.50 -6.76 9.50
N LYS A 10 -5.27 -6.76 8.98
CA LYS A 10 -4.33 -5.67 9.23
C LYS A 10 -4.80 -4.48 8.43
N LYS A 11 -4.57 -3.28 8.98
CA LYS A 11 -5.09 -2.01 8.45
C LYS A 11 -4.93 -1.86 6.94
N TYR A 12 -3.80 -2.29 6.36
CA TYR A 12 -3.45 -2.08 4.96
C TYR A 12 -3.68 -3.31 4.05
N ASP A 13 -4.32 -4.38 4.53
CA ASP A 13 -4.57 -5.59 3.71
C ASP A 13 -5.43 -5.28 2.48
N SER A 14 -6.37 -4.33 2.59
CA SER A 14 -7.20 -3.89 1.47
C SER A 14 -6.38 -3.22 0.36
N VAL A 15 -5.35 -2.45 0.73
CA VAL A 15 -4.40 -1.85 -0.21
C VAL A 15 -3.61 -2.94 -0.93
N THR A 16 -3.12 -3.93 -0.19
CA THR A 16 -2.42 -5.09 -0.76
C THR A 16 -3.27 -5.80 -1.80
N HIS A 17 -4.53 -6.10 -1.45
CA HIS A 17 -5.46 -6.76 -2.35
C HIS A 17 -5.77 -5.91 -3.59
N TYR A 18 -6.02 -4.61 -3.42
CA TYR A 18 -6.31 -3.71 -4.52
C TYR A 18 -5.16 -3.68 -5.55
N LEU A 19 -3.93 -3.44 -5.09
CA LEU A 19 -2.76 -3.35 -5.98
C LEU A 19 -2.47 -4.69 -6.68
N THR A 20 -2.63 -5.81 -5.96
CA THR A 20 -2.47 -7.15 -6.52
C THR A 20 -3.50 -7.42 -7.61
N ALA A 21 -4.77 -7.08 -7.37
CA ALA A 21 -5.87 -7.27 -8.31
C ALA A 21 -5.79 -6.31 -9.52
N ASN A 22 -5.32 -5.08 -9.32
CA ASN A 22 -5.12 -4.11 -10.40
C ASN A 22 -4.08 -4.62 -11.41
N GLY A 23 -2.95 -5.12 -10.91
CA GLY A 23 -1.94 -5.82 -11.72
C GLY A 23 -1.13 -4.97 -12.70
N GLY A 24 -1.46 -3.69 -12.88
CA GLY A 24 -0.79 -2.76 -13.79
C GLY A 24 0.70 -2.55 -13.47
N SER A 25 1.50 -2.22 -14.49
CA SER A 25 2.93 -1.91 -14.31
C SER A 25 3.15 -0.64 -13.49
N GLN A 26 2.21 0.30 -13.58
CA GLN A 26 2.16 1.53 -12.80
C GLN A 26 0.72 1.78 -12.34
N VAL A 27 0.55 2.18 -11.08
CA VAL A 27 -0.75 2.48 -10.48
C VAL A 27 -0.66 3.81 -9.76
N THR A 28 -1.65 4.68 -9.95
CA THR A 28 -1.76 5.94 -9.19
C THR A 28 -2.98 5.85 -8.28
N LEU A 29 -2.81 6.21 -7.01
CA LEU A 29 -3.88 6.30 -6.03
C LEU A 29 -3.90 7.68 -5.39
N THR A 30 -5.09 8.28 -5.29
CA THR A 30 -5.29 9.50 -4.51
C THR A 30 -5.44 9.19 -3.03
N PHE A 31 -5.23 10.18 -2.16
CA PHE A 31 -5.43 9.99 -0.72
C PHE A 31 -6.89 9.66 -0.39
N THR A 32 -7.85 10.19 -1.14
CA THR A 32 -9.26 9.81 -1.00
C THR A 32 -9.50 8.33 -1.33
N GLN A 33 -8.89 7.82 -2.41
CA GLN A 33 -8.98 6.40 -2.74
C GLN A 33 -8.34 5.52 -1.65
N PHE A 34 -7.26 6.00 -1.02
CA PHE A 34 -6.73 5.32 0.17
C PHE A 34 -7.72 5.31 1.33
N ASP A 35 -8.37 6.43 1.64
CA ASP A 35 -9.37 6.47 2.71
C ASP A 35 -10.54 5.51 2.45
N GLU A 36 -11.00 5.44 1.19
CA GLU A 36 -12.03 4.49 0.75
C GLU A 36 -11.59 3.03 0.92
N LEU A 37 -10.35 2.71 0.51
CA LEU A 37 -9.78 1.36 0.67
C LEU A 37 -9.63 0.97 2.15
N LEU A 38 -9.43 1.94 3.04
CA LEU A 38 -9.21 1.70 4.47
C LEU A 38 -10.50 1.77 5.30
N PHE A 39 -11.64 2.05 4.69
CA PHE A 39 -12.97 2.01 5.32
C PHE A 39 -13.38 0.56 5.66
N PRO A 40 -14.13 0.29 6.77
CA PRO A 40 -14.66 1.20 7.78
C PRO A 40 -13.69 1.49 8.94
N HIS A 41 -12.41 1.20 8.79
CA HIS A 41 -11.43 1.36 9.85
C HIS A 41 -11.02 2.84 10.01
N SER A 42 -9.75 3.16 9.76
CA SER A 42 -9.25 4.53 9.77
C SER A 42 -8.57 4.76 8.44
N GLY A 43 -8.86 5.90 7.81
CA GLY A 43 -8.18 6.34 6.59
C GLY A 43 -6.68 6.55 6.78
N LEU A 44 -6.07 7.29 5.86
CA LEU A 44 -4.67 7.66 5.98
C LEU A 44 -4.43 8.45 7.27
N PRO A 45 -3.39 8.09 8.06
CA PRO A 45 -3.02 8.89 9.21
C PRO A 45 -2.54 10.27 8.76
N LYS A 46 -2.66 11.27 9.64
CA LYS A 46 -2.20 12.64 9.37
C LYS A 46 -0.75 12.68 8.85
N THR A 47 0.13 11.85 9.40
CA THR A 47 1.53 11.77 8.98
C THR A 47 1.70 11.36 7.52
N ALA A 48 0.85 10.49 6.98
CA ALA A 48 0.89 10.14 5.55
C ALA A 48 0.56 11.33 4.65
N ARG A 49 -0.19 12.31 5.16
CA ARG A 49 -0.59 13.51 4.40
C ARG A 49 0.41 14.66 4.51
N THR A 50 1.28 14.63 5.51
CA THR A 50 2.20 15.74 5.81
C THR A 50 3.68 15.38 5.71
N ASP A 51 4.01 14.09 5.64
CA ASP A 51 5.39 13.59 5.65
C ASP A 51 5.61 12.60 4.51
N VAL A 52 6.54 12.94 3.63
CA VAL A 52 6.95 12.15 2.47
C VAL A 52 7.61 10.84 2.93
N ASP A 53 8.32 10.86 4.06
CA ASP A 53 9.07 9.70 4.58
C ASP A 53 8.12 8.59 5.06
N TRP A 54 6.86 8.92 5.34
CA TRP A 54 5.83 7.93 5.64
C TRP A 54 5.62 6.97 4.46
N TRP A 55 5.83 7.43 3.22
CA TRP A 55 5.69 6.66 1.98
C TRP A 55 6.98 5.93 1.55
N ALA A 56 8.02 5.94 2.39
CA ALA A 56 9.27 5.24 2.10
C ALA A 56 9.04 3.73 1.92
N ASN A 57 9.78 3.13 0.97
CA ASN A 57 9.79 1.69 0.73
C ASN A 57 10.64 0.93 1.79
N ASP A 58 10.32 1.14 3.07
CA ASP A 58 11.07 0.56 4.19
C ASP A 58 10.60 -0.87 4.48
N HIS A 59 11.43 -1.84 4.13
CA HIS A 59 11.22 -3.27 4.41
C HIS A 59 11.50 -3.65 5.88
N LYS A 60 12.16 -2.79 6.66
CA LYS A 60 12.53 -3.04 8.06
C LYS A 60 11.44 -2.60 9.03
N HIS A 61 10.68 -1.57 8.68
CA HIS A 61 9.57 -1.02 9.48
C HIS A 61 8.25 -0.92 8.69
N PRO A 62 7.76 -2.04 8.13
CA PRO A 62 6.62 -2.05 7.21
C PRO A 62 5.28 -1.69 7.88
N GLU A 63 5.22 -1.69 9.22
CA GLU A 63 4.05 -1.30 10.02
C GLU A 63 3.60 0.15 9.79
N LYS A 64 4.49 1.01 9.28
CA LYS A 64 4.17 2.41 8.97
C LYS A 64 3.26 2.57 7.75
N GLY A 65 3.06 1.54 6.93
CA GLY A 65 2.22 1.58 5.73
C GLY A 65 2.80 0.79 4.58
N ALA A 66 4.14 0.73 4.51
CA ALA A 66 4.88 0.10 3.42
C ALA A 66 4.55 -1.37 3.18
N TYR A 67 4.14 -2.07 4.24
CA TYR A 67 3.54 -3.40 4.14
C TYR A 67 2.48 -3.50 3.02
N GLY A 68 1.60 -2.50 2.87
CA GLY A 68 0.46 -2.55 1.97
C GLY A 68 0.86 -2.66 0.48
N TRP A 69 1.89 -1.95 0.05
CA TRP A 69 2.32 -2.01 -1.36
C TRP A 69 3.47 -2.99 -1.59
N LEU A 70 4.39 -3.13 -0.63
CA LEU A 70 5.52 -4.06 -0.77
C LEU A 70 5.03 -5.52 -0.86
N ASN A 71 4.01 -5.90 -0.08
CA ASN A 71 3.43 -7.25 -0.17
C ASN A 71 2.67 -7.50 -1.49
N ALA A 72 2.19 -6.44 -2.14
CA ALA A 72 1.58 -6.54 -3.45
C ALA A 72 2.62 -6.58 -4.60
N SER A 73 3.93 -6.61 -4.27
CA SER A 73 5.03 -6.45 -5.22
C SER A 73 4.97 -5.10 -5.95
N TYR A 74 4.73 -4.01 -5.22
CA TYR A 74 4.84 -2.63 -5.71
C TYR A 74 5.80 -1.84 -4.85
N GLN A 75 6.28 -0.72 -5.37
CA GLN A 75 7.04 0.30 -4.63
C GLN A 75 6.50 1.68 -4.98
N VAL A 76 6.53 2.59 -4.00
CA VAL A 76 6.27 4.01 -4.24
C VAL A 76 7.42 4.57 -5.08
N VAL A 77 7.10 5.27 -6.16
CA VAL A 77 8.08 5.98 -7.00
C VAL A 77 7.88 7.48 -7.03
N GLN A 78 6.69 7.95 -6.64
CA GLN A 78 6.38 9.36 -6.48
C GLN A 78 5.25 9.51 -5.47
N VAL A 79 5.34 10.56 -4.66
CA VAL A 79 4.22 11.06 -3.86
C VAL A 79 4.13 12.57 -4.07
N ASN A 80 2.91 13.08 -4.15
CA ASN A 80 2.62 14.50 -4.17
C ASN A 80 1.64 14.82 -3.05
N LEU A 81 2.10 15.46 -1.98
CA LEU A 81 1.27 15.81 -0.83
C LEU A 81 0.31 16.97 -1.13
N GLU A 82 0.70 17.90 -2.01
CA GLU A 82 -0.13 19.06 -2.38
C GLU A 82 -1.33 18.63 -3.23
N LYS A 83 -1.09 17.73 -4.18
CA LYS A 83 -2.12 17.15 -5.07
C LYS A 83 -2.72 15.84 -4.54
N GLU A 84 -2.27 15.41 -3.37
CA GLU A 84 -2.75 14.22 -2.65
C GLU A 84 -2.82 12.93 -3.47
N TYR A 85 -1.70 12.54 -4.09
CA TYR A 85 -1.59 11.26 -4.79
C TYR A 85 -0.24 10.57 -4.64
N VAL A 86 -0.25 9.25 -4.87
CA VAL A 86 0.92 8.37 -4.85
C VAL A 86 0.96 7.54 -6.12
N VAL A 87 2.15 7.42 -6.70
CA VAL A 87 2.42 6.58 -7.87
C VAL A 87 3.25 5.38 -7.42
N PHE A 88 2.78 4.21 -7.81
CA PHE A 88 3.41 2.92 -7.57
C PHE A 88 3.92 2.34 -8.88
N ASN A 89 5.10 1.74 -8.86
CA ASN A 89 5.54 0.82 -9.91
C ASN A 89 5.52 -0.60 -9.38
N LYS A 90 5.10 -1.54 -10.22
CA LYS A 90 5.21 -2.97 -9.92
C LYS A 90 6.68 -3.35 -9.87
N LEU A 91 7.09 -4.01 -8.79
CA LEU A 91 8.37 -4.65 -8.70
C LEU A 91 8.40 -5.77 -9.73
N LEU A 92 9.23 -5.61 -10.76
CA LEU A 92 9.53 -6.72 -11.65
C LEU A 92 10.22 -7.79 -10.81
N LYS A 93 9.68 -9.00 -10.77
CA LYS A 93 10.48 -10.15 -10.32
C LYS A 93 11.65 -10.20 -11.29
N SER A 94 12.83 -9.83 -10.81
CA SER A 94 14.03 -10.12 -11.56
C SER A 94 14.14 -11.64 -11.57
N ASN A 95 13.78 -12.24 -12.70
CA ASN A 95 13.96 -13.66 -12.94
C ASN A 95 15.45 -13.90 -13.18
N TRP A 96 16.28 -13.66 -12.17
CA TRP A 96 17.65 -14.16 -12.15
C TRP A 96 17.54 -15.65 -11.91
N LEU A 97 17.42 -16.38 -13.02
CA LEU A 97 17.67 -17.81 -13.09
C LEU A 97 19.12 -18.05 -12.62
N PHE A 98 19.26 -18.71 -11.48
CA PHE A 98 20.42 -19.52 -11.15
C PHE A 98 19.91 -20.85 -10.61
#